data_AF-A0A372IW71-F1
#
_entry.id   AF-A0A372IW71-F1
#
_cell.length_a   1.000
_cell.length_b   1.000
_cell.length_c   1.000
_cell.angle_alpha   90.00
_cell.angle_beta   90.00
_cell.angle_gamma   90.00
#
_symmetry.space_group_name_H-M   'P 1'
#
loop_
_entity.id
_entity.type
_entity.pdbx_description
1 polymer ?
#
loop_
_entity_poly.entity_id
_entity_poly.type
_entity_poly.pdbx_seq_one_letter_code
_entity_poly.pdbx_strand_id
1 'polypeptide(L)'
;MTKAPPSQPPAVSAPGKTVSVSHKWGFGMAAVKRPVQARREAAAASLLEFVAGDLAPRGRMAELQEQLAEVKGLFSRAHLQDQWDWFTVWRALGRPGRRRAQECALSLGGLRRALGAGEPEAARQAADRFTAAGGIHSLRALLTDPPPLPQALGFVYVLSTRESPGLLKVGYTERDVEERVAEINAATGVAIPFGVRAVWTVRDARRLESEVHALLAEWRVRPDREFFAMDYRDAFRLINGHLRRSRAEE
;
A
#
# COMPACT_ATOMS: atom_id res chain seq x y z
N MET A 1 3.22 -22.48 69.94
CA MET A 1 2.74 -22.95 68.62
C MET A 1 2.96 -21.84 67.62
N THR A 2 4.00 -21.93 66.78
CA THR A 2 4.17 -21.06 65.61
C THR A 2 5.07 -21.77 64.61
N LYS A 3 4.48 -22.14 63.47
CA LYS A 3 5.05 -22.98 62.42
C LYS A 3 5.85 -22.07 61.46
N ALA A 4 7.09 -22.46 61.14
CA ALA A 4 7.89 -21.81 60.10
C ALA A 4 7.27 -22.02 58.70
N PRO A 5 7.33 -21.03 57.79
CA PRO A 5 6.90 -21.21 56.40
C PRO A 5 7.98 -21.92 55.56
N PRO A 6 7.58 -22.70 54.52
CA PRO A 6 8.51 -23.45 53.70
C PRO A 6 9.15 -22.59 52.58
N SER A 7 10.37 -23.00 52.25
CA SER A 7 11.29 -22.55 51.20
C SER A 7 10.69 -22.22 49.84
N GLN A 8 11.09 -21.08 49.26
CA GLN A 8 10.91 -20.72 47.84
C GLN A 8 11.73 -21.67 46.92
N PRO A 9 11.18 -22.11 45.77
CA PRO A 9 11.98 -22.64 44.66
C PRO A 9 12.54 -21.49 43.77
N PRO A 10 13.59 -21.74 42.98
CA PRO A 10 14.50 -20.71 42.48
C PRO A 10 13.90 -19.87 41.34
N ALA A 11 14.38 -18.63 41.24
CA ALA A 11 14.06 -17.69 40.18
C ALA A 11 14.46 -18.25 38.80
N VAL A 12 13.46 -18.49 37.94
CA VAL A 12 13.68 -18.63 36.50
C VAL A 12 13.42 -17.27 35.86
N SER A 13 14.50 -16.52 35.69
CA SER A 13 14.53 -15.28 34.92
C SER A 13 14.53 -15.59 33.42
N ALA A 14 13.36 -15.53 32.80
CA ALA A 14 13.27 -15.30 31.36
C ALA A 14 13.17 -13.78 31.13
N PRO A 15 14.03 -13.15 30.29
CA PRO A 15 13.91 -11.74 30.01
C PRO A 15 12.64 -11.53 29.19
N GLY A 16 11.59 -11.03 29.86
CA GLY A 16 10.42 -10.49 29.20
C GLY A 16 10.87 -9.34 28.32
N LYS A 17 11.02 -9.60 27.01
CA LYS A 17 10.97 -8.53 26.03
C LYS A 17 9.57 -7.94 26.14
N THR A 18 9.45 -6.82 26.85
CA THR A 18 8.28 -5.95 26.79
C THR A 18 8.12 -5.56 25.33
N VAL A 19 7.23 -6.25 24.61
CA VAL A 19 6.83 -5.87 23.25
C VAL A 19 6.01 -4.60 23.43
N SER A 20 6.65 -3.44 23.37
CA SER A 20 5.94 -2.18 23.28
C SER A 20 5.42 -2.08 21.84
N VAL A 21 4.10 -2.13 21.68
CA VAL A 21 3.44 -1.82 20.41
C VAL A 21 3.58 -0.31 20.20
N SER A 22 4.74 0.12 19.70
CA SER A 22 5.07 1.54 19.52
C SER A 22 4.31 2.20 18.37
N HIS A 23 3.64 1.40 17.54
CA HIS A 23 2.91 1.87 16.37
C HIS A 23 1.44 1.44 16.47
N LYS A 24 0.55 2.44 16.55
CA LYS A 24 -0.91 2.26 16.57
C LYS A 24 -1.47 1.68 15.26
N TRP A 25 -0.67 1.66 14.19
CA TRP A 25 -1.11 1.34 12.83
C TRP A 25 -0.39 0.09 12.31
N GLY A 26 -1.12 -0.76 11.58
CA GLY A 26 -0.54 -1.87 10.83
C GLY A 26 0.36 -1.38 9.69
N PHE A 27 1.29 -2.22 9.23
CA PHE A 27 2.11 -1.95 8.04
C PHE A 27 1.25 -1.50 6.84
N GLY A 28 1.75 -0.49 6.11
CA GLY A 28 1.07 0.11 4.94
C GLY A 28 -0.02 1.13 5.27
N MET A 29 -0.54 1.13 6.51
CA MET A 29 -1.76 1.86 6.91
C MET A 29 -1.48 3.10 7.77
N ALA A 30 -0.23 3.56 7.84
CA ALA A 30 0.13 4.68 8.71
C ALA A 30 -0.51 5.99 8.22
N ALA A 31 -1.18 6.69 9.14
CA ALA A 31 -1.76 8.00 8.86
C ALA A 31 -0.67 9.02 8.45
N VAL A 32 -0.99 9.81 7.43
CA VAL A 32 -0.11 10.88 6.94
C VAL A 32 -0.34 12.14 7.76
N LYS A 33 0.74 12.74 8.28
CA LYS A 33 0.66 13.99 9.04
C LYS A 33 0.14 15.14 8.16
N ARG A 34 -0.73 16.00 8.69
CA ARG A 34 -1.34 17.13 7.96
C ARG A 34 -0.33 18.00 7.18
N PRO A 35 0.82 18.43 7.73
CA PRO A 35 1.79 19.22 6.95
C PRO A 35 2.40 18.45 5.77
N VAL A 36 2.61 17.14 5.93
CA VAL A 36 3.13 16.28 4.85
C VAL A 36 2.07 16.12 3.77
N GLN A 37 0.82 15.91 4.17
CA GLN A 37 -0.31 15.80 3.24
C GLN A 37 -0.50 17.10 2.44
N ALA A 38 -0.49 18.26 3.11
CA ALA A 38 -0.63 19.56 2.45
C ALA A 38 0.50 19.81 1.41
N ARG A 39 1.73 19.40 1.73
CA ARG A 39 2.86 19.46 0.78
C ARG A 39 2.63 18.59 -0.45
N ARG A 40 2.11 17.37 -0.25
CA ARG A 40 1.79 16.43 -1.35
C ARG A 40 0.68 16.98 -2.26
N GLU A 41 -0.37 17.54 -1.66
CA GLU A 41 -1.48 18.17 -2.37
C GLU A 41 -1.00 19.40 -3.17
N ALA A 42 -0.20 20.28 -2.56
CA ALA A 42 0.38 21.43 -3.26
C ALA A 42 1.25 21.01 -4.46
N ALA A 43 2.10 19.99 -4.29
CA ALA A 43 2.91 19.46 -5.37
C ALA A 43 2.05 18.85 -6.50
N ALA A 44 0.99 18.12 -6.16
CA ALA A 44 0.08 17.54 -7.14
C ALA A 44 -0.72 18.60 -7.91
N ALA A 45 -1.23 19.63 -7.23
CA ALA A 45 -1.92 20.76 -7.85
C ALA A 45 -1.00 21.50 -8.82
N SER A 46 0.23 21.79 -8.39
CA SER A 46 1.22 22.46 -9.26
C SER A 46 1.57 21.63 -10.49
N LEU A 47 1.74 20.31 -10.35
CA LEU A 47 1.98 19.42 -11.50
C LEU A 47 0.80 19.36 -12.47
N LEU A 48 -0.44 19.38 -11.97
CA LEU A 48 -1.63 19.43 -12.83
C LEU A 48 -1.67 20.71 -13.67
N GLU A 49 -1.38 21.86 -13.05
CA GLU A 49 -1.27 23.13 -13.77
C GLU A 49 -0.12 23.13 -14.78
N PHE A 50 1.02 22.57 -14.39
CA PHE A 50 2.21 22.48 -15.25
C PHE A 50 1.94 21.65 -16.51
N VAL A 51 1.31 20.49 -16.37
CA VAL A 51 0.96 19.65 -17.52
C VAL A 51 -0.13 20.32 -18.38
N ALA A 52 -1.11 20.98 -17.76
CA ALA A 52 -2.15 21.71 -18.50
C ALA A 52 -1.62 22.97 -19.22
N GLY A 53 -0.56 23.58 -18.69
CA GLY A 53 0.09 24.78 -19.23
C GLY A 53 1.20 24.49 -20.23
N ASP A 54 1.08 23.42 -21.03
CA ASP A 54 2.03 23.05 -22.08
C ASP A 54 3.48 22.85 -21.59
N LEU A 55 3.65 22.38 -20.34
CA LEU A 55 4.95 22.21 -19.68
C LEU A 55 5.73 23.52 -19.51
N ALA A 56 5.05 24.66 -19.45
CA ALA A 56 5.63 25.94 -19.07
C ALA A 56 5.65 26.09 -17.54
N PRO A 57 6.82 26.18 -16.89
CA PRO A 57 6.89 26.42 -15.45
C PRO A 57 6.33 27.81 -15.10
N ARG A 58 5.38 27.88 -14.17
CA ARG A 58 4.84 29.16 -13.64
C ARG A 58 5.74 29.81 -12.57
N GLY A 59 6.70 29.07 -12.05
CA GLY A 59 7.58 29.48 -10.95
C GLY A 59 9.03 29.08 -11.19
N ARG A 60 9.82 29.03 -10.11
CA ARG A 60 11.25 28.66 -10.20
C ARG A 60 11.39 27.19 -10.59
N MET A 61 12.30 26.91 -11.52
CA MET A 61 12.59 25.53 -11.96
C MET A 61 13.00 24.61 -10.80
N ALA A 62 13.77 25.10 -9.82
CA ALA A 62 14.17 24.32 -8.65
C ALA A 62 12.96 23.81 -7.83
N GLU A 63 11.91 24.61 -7.73
CA GLU A 63 10.70 24.26 -6.99
C GLU A 63 9.89 23.19 -7.74
N LEU A 64 9.74 23.33 -9.06
CA LEU A 64 9.13 22.31 -9.91
C LEU A 64 9.89 20.97 -9.82
N GLN A 65 11.22 21.01 -9.77
CA GLN A 65 12.07 19.82 -9.62
C GLN A 65 11.81 19.08 -8.29
N GLU A 66 11.58 19.82 -7.21
CA GLU A 66 11.20 19.26 -5.90
C GLU A 66 9.80 18.66 -5.93
N GLN A 67 8.83 19.35 -6.52
CA GLN A 67 7.45 18.88 -6.65
C GLN A 67 7.36 17.60 -7.49
N LEU A 68 8.09 17.53 -8.61
CA LEU A 68 8.22 16.32 -9.42
C LEU A 68 8.79 15.15 -8.62
N ALA A 69 9.78 15.42 -7.75
CA ALA A 69 10.38 14.41 -6.89
C ALA A 69 9.39 13.90 -5.82
N GLU A 70 8.65 14.82 -5.20
CA GLU A 70 7.64 14.50 -4.19
C GLU A 70 6.56 13.58 -4.78
N VAL A 71 5.97 13.96 -5.91
CA VAL A 71 4.90 13.20 -6.57
C VAL A 71 5.40 11.87 -7.11
N LYS A 72 6.61 11.81 -7.71
CA LYS A 72 7.26 10.54 -8.05
C LYS A 72 7.34 9.62 -6.83
N GLY A 73 7.70 10.17 -5.67
CA GLY A 73 7.79 9.44 -4.42
C GLY A 73 6.46 8.81 -3.98
N LEU A 74 5.32 9.41 -4.31
CA LEU A 74 3.99 8.86 -4.02
C LEU A 74 3.72 7.62 -4.88
N PHE A 75 3.95 7.72 -6.18
CA PHE A 75 3.81 6.58 -7.09
C PHE A 75 4.81 5.46 -6.78
N SER A 76 6.02 5.81 -6.37
CA SER A 76 7.05 4.85 -5.92
C SER A 76 6.54 4.03 -4.73
N ARG A 77 5.97 4.69 -3.72
CA ARG A 77 5.35 4.02 -2.56
C ARG A 77 4.23 3.07 -3.00
N ALA A 78 3.33 3.53 -3.88
CA ALA A 78 2.19 2.74 -4.33
C ALA A 78 2.60 1.46 -5.09
N HIS A 79 3.69 1.48 -5.87
CA HIS A 79 4.14 0.29 -6.61
C HIS A 79 5.15 -0.59 -5.84
N LEU A 80 5.96 -0.02 -4.95
CA LEU A 80 6.92 -0.78 -4.14
C LEU A 80 6.25 -1.46 -2.94
N GLN A 81 5.23 -0.83 -2.36
CA GLN A 81 4.48 -1.33 -1.21
C GLN A 81 5.38 -1.66 0.00
N ASP A 82 6.43 -0.88 0.20
CA ASP A 82 7.48 -1.13 1.20
C ASP A 82 7.51 -0.10 2.34
N GLN A 83 6.71 0.98 2.26
CA GLN A 83 6.62 2.03 3.26
C GLN A 83 5.42 1.87 4.18
N TRP A 84 5.53 2.41 5.39
CA TRP A 84 4.46 2.34 6.39
C TRP A 84 3.14 3.00 5.98
N ASP A 85 3.15 3.93 5.01
CA ASP A 85 1.99 4.65 4.49
C ASP A 85 1.61 4.23 3.06
N TRP A 86 2.19 3.14 2.52
CA TRP A 86 2.04 2.81 1.10
C TRP A 86 0.59 2.62 0.68
N PHE A 87 -0.23 1.97 1.52
CA PHE A 87 -1.63 1.68 1.23
C PHE A 87 -2.45 2.97 1.28
N THR A 88 -2.22 3.81 2.30
CA THR A 88 -2.84 5.14 2.42
C THR A 88 -2.55 6.01 1.20
N VAL A 89 -1.28 6.02 0.73
CA VAL A 89 -0.88 6.75 -0.48
C VAL A 89 -1.49 6.15 -1.73
N TRP A 90 -1.47 4.82 -1.88
CA TRP A 90 -2.07 4.13 -3.01
C TRP A 90 -3.57 4.43 -3.14
N ARG A 91 -4.30 4.41 -2.01
CA ARG A 91 -5.73 4.77 -1.94
C ARG A 91 -5.93 6.21 -2.36
N ALA A 92 -5.18 7.15 -1.76
CA ALA A 92 -5.27 8.57 -2.10
C ALA A 92 -4.99 8.87 -3.58
N LEU A 93 -4.09 8.11 -4.22
CA LEU A 93 -3.82 8.22 -5.67
C LEU A 93 -4.92 7.62 -6.56
N GLY A 94 -6.09 7.24 -6.04
CA GLY A 94 -7.14 6.62 -6.83
C GLY A 94 -6.90 5.14 -7.12
N ARG A 95 -6.14 4.46 -6.25
CA ARG A 95 -5.91 3.00 -6.33
C ARG A 95 -5.29 2.54 -7.66
N PRO A 96 -4.22 3.18 -8.17
CA PRO A 96 -3.63 2.78 -9.44
C PRO A 96 -3.07 1.37 -9.35
N GLY A 97 -3.28 0.56 -10.40
CA GLY A 97 -2.63 -0.74 -10.53
C GLY A 97 -1.11 -0.60 -10.51
N ARG A 98 -0.41 -1.62 -10.03
CA ARG A 98 1.05 -1.57 -9.76
C ARG A 98 1.88 -1.13 -10.97
N ARG A 99 1.53 -1.62 -12.16
CA ARG A 99 2.19 -1.24 -13.43
C ARG A 99 1.98 0.24 -13.77
N ARG A 100 0.74 0.75 -13.63
CA ARG A 100 0.42 2.16 -13.88
C ARG A 100 1.19 3.06 -12.91
N ALA A 101 1.21 2.71 -11.62
CA ALA A 101 1.99 3.44 -10.63
C ALA A 101 3.50 3.44 -10.93
N GLN A 102 4.06 2.31 -11.35
CA GLN A 102 5.47 2.23 -11.77
C GLN A 102 5.75 3.14 -12.99
N GLU A 103 4.90 3.09 -14.02
CA GLU A 103 5.05 3.92 -15.22
C GLU A 103 4.96 5.41 -14.89
N CYS A 104 4.06 5.82 -14.00
CA CYS A 104 3.98 7.19 -13.49
C CYS A 104 5.29 7.61 -12.80
N ALA A 105 5.83 6.77 -11.92
CA ALA A 105 7.08 7.08 -11.22
C ALA A 105 8.28 7.20 -12.18
N LEU A 106 8.37 6.32 -13.17
CA LEU A 106 9.41 6.37 -14.21
C LEU A 106 9.26 7.62 -15.08
N SER A 107 8.05 7.93 -15.52
CA SER A 107 7.72 9.08 -16.35
C SER A 107 8.04 10.39 -15.65
N LEU A 108 7.66 10.56 -14.38
CA LEU A 108 8.02 11.75 -13.60
C LEU A 108 9.53 11.87 -13.39
N GLY A 109 10.22 10.74 -13.18
CA GLY A 109 11.69 10.73 -13.12
C GLY A 109 12.34 11.14 -14.45
N GLY A 110 11.78 10.72 -15.57
CA GLY A 110 12.20 11.11 -16.92
C GLY A 110 11.96 12.59 -17.19
N LEU A 111 10.75 13.07 -16.90
CA LEU A 111 10.34 14.47 -17.05
C LEU A 111 11.27 15.38 -16.26
N ARG A 112 11.53 15.04 -14.99
CA ARG A 112 12.44 15.78 -14.13
C ARG A 112 13.84 15.91 -14.73
N ARG A 113 14.41 14.81 -15.24
CA ARG A 113 15.74 14.81 -15.88
C ARG A 113 15.77 15.64 -17.16
N ALA A 114 14.78 15.46 -18.04
CA ALA A 114 14.70 16.18 -19.30
C ALA A 114 14.59 17.70 -19.09
N LEU A 115 13.76 18.14 -18.14
CA LEU A 115 13.67 19.56 -17.77
C LEU A 115 14.99 20.11 -17.23
N GLY A 116 15.72 19.33 -16.42
CA GLY A 116 17.02 19.72 -15.88
C GLY A 116 18.12 19.82 -16.95
N ALA A 117 17.99 19.02 -18.03
CA ALA A 117 18.89 19.03 -19.17
C ALA A 117 18.51 20.04 -20.26
N GLY A 118 17.35 20.69 -20.16
CA GLY A 118 16.85 21.60 -21.19
C GLY A 118 16.38 20.89 -22.47
N GLU A 119 15.87 19.66 -22.35
CA GLU A 119 15.42 18.83 -23.47
C GLU A 119 13.88 18.84 -23.58
N PRO A 120 13.28 19.80 -24.34
CA PRO A 120 11.83 19.99 -24.35
C PRO A 120 11.05 18.79 -24.93
N GLU A 121 11.57 18.17 -26.00
CA GLU A 121 10.95 16.99 -26.62
C GLU A 121 10.92 15.78 -25.67
N ALA A 122 12.03 15.52 -24.97
CA ALA A 122 12.10 14.44 -23.99
C ALA A 122 11.18 14.70 -22.79
N ALA A 123 11.04 15.97 -22.37
CA ALA A 123 10.09 16.37 -21.34
C ALA A 123 8.65 16.12 -21.79
N ARG A 124 8.30 16.50 -23.03
CA ARG A 124 6.98 16.24 -23.62
C ARG A 124 6.64 14.75 -23.64
N GLN A 125 7.53 13.92 -24.18
CA GLN A 125 7.34 12.47 -24.21
C GLN A 125 7.19 11.84 -22.83
N ALA A 126 7.90 12.35 -21.82
CA ALA A 126 7.76 11.89 -20.45
C ALA A 126 6.41 12.30 -19.83
N ALA A 127 5.94 13.53 -20.10
CA ALA A 127 4.63 13.99 -19.65
C ALA A 127 3.46 13.23 -20.32
N ASP A 128 3.60 12.92 -21.61
CA ASP A 128 2.62 12.12 -22.35
C ASP A 128 2.52 10.70 -21.78
N ARG A 129 3.66 10.06 -21.48
CA ARG A 129 3.69 8.76 -20.80
C ARG A 129 3.07 8.81 -19.40
N PHE A 130 3.34 9.86 -18.63
CA PHE A 130 2.70 10.07 -17.32
C PHE A 130 1.17 10.16 -17.46
N THR A 131 0.69 10.90 -18.46
CA THR A 131 -0.74 11.06 -18.73
C THR A 131 -1.36 9.74 -19.18
N ALA A 132 -0.73 9.03 -20.12
CA ALA A 132 -1.19 7.74 -20.63
C ALA A 132 -1.22 6.64 -19.55
N ALA A 133 -0.34 6.72 -18.55
CA ALA A 133 -0.33 5.83 -17.39
C ALA A 133 -1.47 6.13 -16.39
N GLY A 134 -2.25 7.19 -16.60
CA GLY A 134 -3.33 7.62 -15.70
C GLY A 134 -2.89 8.59 -14.60
N GLY A 135 -1.68 9.15 -14.71
CA GLY A 135 -1.11 10.05 -13.70
C GLY A 135 -2.01 11.23 -13.35
N ILE A 136 -2.62 11.87 -14.36
CA ILE A 136 -3.55 13.00 -14.18
C ILE A 136 -4.78 12.60 -13.35
N HIS A 137 -5.35 11.42 -13.62
CA HIS A 137 -6.47 10.90 -12.83
C HIS A 137 -6.07 10.68 -11.38
N SER A 138 -4.90 10.09 -11.14
CA SER A 138 -4.37 9.87 -9.79
C SER A 138 -4.08 11.17 -9.02
N LEU A 139 -3.57 12.21 -9.69
CA LEU A 139 -3.35 13.50 -9.04
C LEU A 139 -4.66 14.19 -8.67
N ARG A 140 -5.69 14.10 -9.52
CA ARG A 140 -7.02 14.62 -9.19
C ARG A 140 -7.62 13.89 -7.99
N ALA A 141 -7.54 12.56 -7.98
CA ALA A 141 -8.01 11.74 -6.85
C ALA A 141 -7.32 12.12 -5.54
N LEU A 142 -6.03 12.47 -5.57
CA LEU A 142 -5.29 12.92 -4.38
C LEU A 142 -5.82 14.24 -3.82
N LEU A 143 -6.38 15.11 -4.67
CA LEU A 143 -6.89 16.43 -4.27
C LEU A 143 -8.36 16.41 -3.86
N THR A 144 -9.16 15.50 -4.42
CA THR A 144 -10.62 15.47 -4.23
C THR A 144 -11.13 14.25 -3.47
N ASP A 145 -10.22 13.44 -2.95
CA ASP A 145 -10.44 12.05 -2.56
C ASP A 145 -10.88 11.14 -3.73
N PRO A 146 -10.49 9.85 -3.71
CA PRO A 146 -10.93 8.90 -4.71
C PRO A 146 -12.41 8.55 -4.51
N PRO A 147 -13.17 8.34 -5.59
CA PRO A 147 -14.54 7.85 -5.45
C PRO A 147 -14.57 6.45 -4.83
N PRO A 148 -15.73 6.01 -4.31
CA PRO A 148 -15.94 4.62 -3.95
C PRO A 148 -15.62 3.68 -5.12
N LEU A 149 -15.26 2.42 -4.82
CA LEU A 149 -15.12 1.43 -5.87
C LEU A 149 -16.45 1.27 -6.63
N PRO A 150 -16.41 1.07 -7.96
CA PRO A 150 -17.55 0.58 -8.71
C PRO A 150 -18.12 -0.71 -8.09
N GLN A 151 -19.45 -0.85 -8.07
CA GLN A 151 -20.15 -2.00 -7.45
C GLN A 151 -19.72 -3.37 -7.97
N ALA A 152 -19.19 -3.46 -9.19
CA ALA A 152 -18.73 -4.71 -9.79
C ALA A 152 -17.32 -5.15 -9.33
N LEU A 153 -16.64 -4.33 -8.52
CA LEU A 153 -15.27 -4.55 -8.07
C LEU A 153 -15.21 -4.82 -6.57
N GLY A 154 -14.18 -5.56 -6.18
CA GLY A 154 -13.78 -5.71 -4.80
C GLY A 154 -12.27 -5.85 -4.69
N PHE A 155 -11.81 -6.27 -3.52
CA PHE A 155 -10.40 -6.43 -3.21
C PHE A 155 -10.10 -7.84 -2.72
N VAL A 156 -8.99 -8.39 -3.18
CA VAL A 156 -8.27 -9.46 -2.49
C VAL A 156 -7.07 -8.83 -1.80
N TYR A 157 -6.79 -9.21 -0.56
CA TYR A 157 -5.70 -8.64 0.22
C TYR A 157 -4.88 -9.72 0.93
N VAL A 158 -3.62 -9.38 1.21
CA VAL A 158 -2.75 -10.10 2.15
C VAL A 158 -2.48 -9.19 3.34
N LEU A 159 -2.75 -9.69 4.53
CA LEU A 159 -2.41 -9.03 5.78
C LEU A 159 -1.34 -9.81 6.54
N SER A 160 -0.51 -9.10 7.30
CA SER A 160 0.36 -9.72 8.31
C SER A 160 0.55 -8.76 9.48
N THR A 161 1.00 -9.29 10.61
CA THR A 161 1.53 -8.45 11.69
C THR A 161 3.03 -8.23 11.49
N ARG A 162 3.63 -7.33 12.26
CA ARG A 162 5.07 -7.03 12.17
C ARG A 162 5.93 -8.15 12.75
N GLU A 163 5.43 -8.80 13.79
CA GLU A 163 6.11 -9.80 14.62
C GLU A 163 6.02 -11.19 14.00
N SER A 164 4.99 -11.42 13.18
CA SER A 164 4.78 -12.66 12.44
C SER A 164 4.69 -12.38 10.93
N PRO A 165 5.75 -11.88 10.28
CA PRO A 165 5.72 -11.52 8.87
C PRO A 165 5.53 -12.71 7.92
N GLY A 166 5.84 -13.94 8.36
CA GLY A 166 5.61 -15.19 7.63
C GLY A 166 4.26 -15.86 7.92
N LEU A 167 3.40 -15.23 8.73
CA LEU A 167 2.02 -15.66 8.95
C LEU A 167 1.08 -14.69 8.24
N LEU A 168 0.53 -15.14 7.12
CA LEU A 168 -0.27 -14.32 6.23
C LEU A 168 -1.74 -14.63 6.41
N LYS A 169 -2.57 -13.59 6.56
CA LYS A 169 -4.02 -13.70 6.38
C LYS A 169 -4.38 -13.27 4.97
N VAL A 170 -5.04 -14.14 4.22
CA VAL A 170 -5.55 -13.79 2.89
C VAL A 170 -7.07 -13.72 2.96
N GLY A 171 -7.66 -12.65 2.45
CA GLY A 171 -9.10 -12.47 2.45
C GLY A 171 -9.55 -11.52 1.36
N TYR A 172 -10.85 -11.24 1.36
CA TYR A 172 -11.46 -10.31 0.42
C TYR A 172 -12.40 -9.31 1.11
N THR A 173 -12.80 -8.30 0.35
CA THR A 173 -13.90 -7.38 0.70
C THR A 173 -14.45 -6.72 -0.57
N GLU A 174 -15.75 -6.44 -0.60
CA GLU A 174 -16.40 -5.62 -1.64
C GLU A 174 -16.62 -4.16 -1.17
N ARG A 175 -16.21 -3.88 0.08
CA ARG A 175 -16.16 -2.55 0.69
C ARG A 175 -14.71 -2.06 0.80
N ASP A 176 -14.50 -0.93 1.46
CA ASP A 176 -13.14 -0.43 1.72
C ASP A 176 -12.31 -1.41 2.57
N VAL A 177 -11.07 -1.65 2.13
CA VAL A 177 -10.12 -2.53 2.84
C VAL A 177 -9.78 -1.96 4.22
N GLU A 178 -9.77 -0.64 4.38
CA GLU A 178 -9.48 0.03 5.65
C GLU A 178 -10.51 -0.34 6.72
N GLU A 179 -11.80 -0.32 6.36
CA GLU A 179 -12.89 -0.75 7.24
C GLU A 179 -12.72 -2.22 7.61
N ARG A 180 -12.46 -3.08 6.61
CA ARG A 180 -12.29 -4.52 6.85
C ARG A 180 -11.10 -4.84 7.76
N VAL A 181 -9.98 -4.14 7.58
CA VAL A 181 -8.80 -4.28 8.43
C VAL A 181 -9.09 -3.76 9.85
N ALA A 182 -9.85 -2.67 10.00
CA ALA A 182 -10.27 -2.17 11.29
C ALA A 182 -11.18 -3.16 12.04
N GLU A 183 -12.15 -3.77 11.36
CA GLU A 183 -13.00 -4.84 11.91
C GLU A 183 -12.16 -6.03 12.40
N ILE A 184 -11.20 -6.48 11.59
CA ILE A 184 -10.28 -7.58 11.95
C ILE A 184 -9.47 -7.21 13.19
N ASN A 185 -8.93 -5.99 13.25
CA ASN A 185 -8.11 -5.54 14.36
C ASN A 185 -8.90 -5.27 15.66
N ALA A 186 -10.23 -5.09 15.58
CA ALA A 186 -11.11 -4.93 16.73
C ALA A 186 -11.53 -6.27 17.37
N ALA A 187 -11.28 -7.40 16.71
CA ALA A 187 -11.67 -8.71 17.20
C ALA A 187 -10.92 -9.10 18.50
N THR A 188 -11.62 -9.80 19.40
CA THR A 188 -11.03 -10.30 20.64
C THR A 188 -9.85 -11.25 20.34
N GLY A 189 -8.71 -11.01 20.98
CA GLY A 189 -7.50 -11.80 20.79
C GLY A 189 -6.49 -11.26 19.76
N VAL A 190 -6.77 -10.14 19.08
CA VAL A 190 -5.76 -9.45 18.27
C VAL A 190 -4.93 -8.53 19.14
N ALA A 191 -3.75 -9.01 19.57
CA ALA A 191 -2.84 -8.21 20.40
C ALA A 191 -2.05 -7.17 19.59
N ILE A 192 -1.83 -7.44 18.30
CA ILE A 192 -1.03 -6.59 17.41
C ILE A 192 -1.81 -6.36 16.11
N PRO A 193 -1.94 -5.10 15.66
CA PRO A 193 -2.72 -4.79 14.47
C PRO A 193 -2.10 -5.41 13.21
N PHE A 194 -2.95 -6.06 12.42
CA PHE A 194 -2.67 -6.44 11.05
C PHE A 194 -2.48 -5.21 10.18
N GLY A 195 -1.49 -5.27 9.30
CA GLY A 195 -1.25 -4.32 8.23
C GLY A 195 -1.44 -4.94 6.85
N VAL A 196 -1.70 -4.10 5.86
CA VAL A 196 -1.84 -4.53 4.46
C VAL A 196 -0.46 -4.74 3.86
N ARG A 197 -0.18 -5.97 3.44
CA ARG A 197 1.04 -6.34 2.71
C ARG A 197 0.85 -6.19 1.21
N ALA A 198 -0.30 -6.61 0.71
CA ALA A 198 -0.70 -6.48 -0.69
C ALA A 198 -2.21 -6.32 -0.79
N VAL A 199 -2.64 -5.68 -1.87
CA VAL A 199 -4.04 -5.53 -2.25
C VAL A 199 -4.13 -5.56 -3.78
N TRP A 200 -5.17 -6.21 -4.30
CA TRP A 200 -5.52 -6.20 -5.72
C TRP A 200 -6.97 -5.81 -5.88
N THR A 201 -7.24 -4.87 -6.79
CA THR A 201 -8.60 -4.56 -7.25
C THR A 201 -9.00 -5.60 -8.28
N VAL A 202 -10.11 -6.29 -8.03
CA VAL A 202 -10.54 -7.43 -8.84
C VAL A 202 -12.04 -7.47 -9.05
N ARG A 203 -12.47 -8.12 -10.14
CA ARG A 203 -13.86 -8.57 -10.31
C ARG A 203 -14.08 -9.89 -9.59
N ASP A 204 -15.27 -10.13 -9.05
CA ASP A 204 -15.64 -11.37 -8.34
C ASP A 204 -14.67 -11.71 -7.19
N ALA A 205 -14.41 -10.75 -6.29
CA ALA A 205 -13.42 -10.88 -5.23
C ALA A 205 -13.60 -12.15 -4.37
N ARG A 206 -14.85 -12.54 -4.10
CA ARG A 206 -15.19 -13.78 -3.38
C ARG A 206 -14.69 -15.04 -4.11
N ARG A 207 -14.91 -15.13 -5.42
CA ARG A 207 -14.48 -16.30 -6.21
C ARG A 207 -12.97 -16.41 -6.22
N LEU A 208 -12.29 -15.29 -6.48
CA LEU A 208 -10.82 -15.24 -6.57
C LEU A 208 -10.15 -15.53 -5.24
N GLU A 209 -10.75 -15.10 -4.13
CA GLU A 209 -10.24 -15.45 -2.80
C GLU A 209 -10.30 -16.95 -2.55
N SER A 210 -11.41 -17.60 -2.92
CA SER A 210 -11.52 -19.06 -2.81
C SER A 210 -10.51 -19.79 -3.70
N GLU A 211 -10.28 -19.30 -4.93
CA GLU A 211 -9.23 -19.82 -5.82
C GLU A 211 -7.83 -19.63 -5.22
N VAL A 212 -7.56 -18.46 -4.61
CA VAL A 212 -6.29 -18.18 -3.94
C VAL A 212 -6.09 -19.07 -2.70
N HIS A 213 -7.14 -19.32 -1.91
CA HIS A 213 -7.05 -20.25 -0.77
C HIS A 213 -6.75 -21.67 -1.23
N ALA A 214 -7.33 -22.12 -2.34
CA ALA A 214 -7.02 -23.42 -2.93
C ALA A 214 -5.58 -23.47 -3.44
N LEU A 215 -5.11 -22.40 -4.11
CA LEU A 215 -3.72 -22.27 -4.56
C LEU A 215 -2.72 -22.34 -3.41
N LEU A 216 -3.07 -21.82 -2.25
CA LEU A 216 -2.20 -21.75 -1.07
C LEU A 216 -2.47 -22.87 -0.05
N ALA A 217 -3.25 -23.89 -0.40
CA ALA A 217 -3.75 -24.89 0.55
C ALA A 217 -2.64 -25.64 1.31
N GLU A 218 -1.50 -25.90 0.67
CA GLU A 218 -0.36 -26.59 1.29
C GLU A 218 0.29 -25.80 2.43
N TRP A 219 0.16 -24.46 2.42
CA TRP A 219 0.68 -23.58 3.48
C TRP A 219 -0.37 -23.23 4.53
N ARG A 220 -1.60 -23.73 4.39
CA ARG A 220 -2.72 -23.37 5.27
C ARG A 220 -2.49 -23.93 6.67
N VAL A 221 -2.46 -23.04 7.67
CA VAL A 221 -2.16 -23.41 9.07
C VAL A 221 -3.28 -24.24 9.68
N ARG A 222 -4.53 -23.91 9.33
CA ARG A 222 -5.73 -24.60 9.82
C ARG A 222 -6.80 -24.67 8.72
N PRO A 223 -7.49 -25.82 8.56
CA PRO A 223 -8.54 -25.96 7.53
C PRO A 223 -9.68 -24.95 7.67
N ASP A 224 -10.04 -24.58 8.90
CA ASP A 224 -11.15 -23.68 9.24
C ASP A 224 -10.79 -22.19 9.23
N ARG A 225 -9.54 -21.84 8.93
CA ARG A 225 -9.07 -20.44 8.98
C ARG A 225 -8.30 -20.03 7.74
N GLU A 226 -8.24 -18.74 7.48
CA GLU A 226 -7.66 -18.15 6.27
C GLU A 226 -6.21 -17.68 6.52
N PHE A 227 -5.44 -18.49 7.25
CA PHE A 227 -4.05 -18.19 7.61
C PHE A 227 -3.09 -19.16 6.95
N PHE A 228 -1.99 -18.61 6.42
CA PHE A 228 -1.00 -19.33 5.63
C PHE A 228 0.41 -19.05 6.18
N ALA A 229 1.18 -20.10 6.45
CA ALA A 229 2.55 -20.00 6.94
C ALA A 229 3.53 -20.07 5.77
N MET A 230 3.89 -18.91 5.22
CA MET A 230 4.77 -18.78 4.06
C MET A 230 5.39 -17.39 3.95
N ASP A 231 6.47 -17.26 3.18
CA ASP A 231 7.06 -15.96 2.89
C ASP A 231 6.14 -15.08 2.02
N TYR A 232 6.09 -13.79 2.36
CA TYR A 232 5.25 -12.82 1.65
C TYR A 232 5.61 -12.70 0.17
N ARG A 233 6.89 -12.73 -0.21
CA ARG A 233 7.30 -12.58 -1.61
C ARG A 233 6.82 -13.75 -2.45
N ASP A 234 6.86 -14.96 -1.89
CA ASP A 234 6.36 -16.16 -2.56
C ASP A 234 4.84 -16.14 -2.69
N ALA A 235 4.13 -15.78 -1.61
CA ALA A 235 2.68 -15.59 -1.63
C ALA A 235 2.27 -14.56 -2.68
N PHE A 236 2.92 -13.39 -2.68
CA PHE A 236 2.68 -12.34 -3.65
C PHE A 236 2.90 -12.85 -5.09
N ARG A 237 4.00 -13.57 -5.35
CA ARG A 237 4.30 -14.11 -6.68
C ARG A 237 3.20 -15.06 -7.17
N LEU A 238 2.76 -15.98 -6.31
CA LEU A 238 1.72 -16.95 -6.64
C LEU A 238 0.37 -16.28 -6.90
N ILE A 239 -0.08 -15.43 -5.96
CA ILE A 239 -1.37 -14.71 -6.06
C ILE A 239 -1.36 -13.79 -7.29
N ASN A 240 -0.36 -12.93 -7.41
CA ASN A 240 -0.26 -11.99 -8.52
C ASN A 240 -0.15 -12.72 -9.87
N GLY A 241 0.56 -13.85 -9.93
CA GLY A 241 0.61 -14.70 -11.12
C GLY A 241 -0.75 -15.29 -11.48
N HIS A 242 -1.51 -15.76 -10.49
CA HIS A 242 -2.86 -16.28 -10.66
C HIS A 242 -3.84 -15.23 -11.19
N LEU A 243 -3.92 -14.08 -10.50
CA LEU A 243 -4.83 -12.99 -10.86
C LEU A 243 -4.59 -12.45 -12.28
N ARG A 244 -3.31 -12.37 -12.70
CA ARG A 244 -2.94 -11.95 -14.06
C ARG A 244 -3.36 -12.96 -15.12
N ARG A 245 -3.23 -14.27 -14.86
CA ARG A 245 -3.68 -15.32 -15.80
C ARG A 245 -5.21 -15.32 -15.95
N SER A 246 -5.92 -15.09 -14.86
CA SER A 246 -7.38 -14.98 -14.84
C SER A 246 -7.91 -13.67 -15.44
N ARG A 247 -7.02 -12.74 -15.87
CA ARG A 247 -7.36 -11.38 -16.36
C ARG A 247 -8.29 -10.61 -15.42
N ALA A 248 -8.11 -10.83 -14.12
CA ALA A 248 -9.02 -10.33 -13.10
C ALA A 248 -8.58 -9.01 -12.46
N GLU A 249 -7.31 -8.64 -12.60
CA GLU A 249 -6.73 -7.40 -12.07
C GLU A 249 -7.01 -6.21 -13.02
N GLU A 250 -7.62 -5.14 -12.48
CA GLU A 250 -7.90 -3.87 -13.19
C GLU A 250 -6.88 -2.77 -12.90
#